data_AF-A0A396I4U4-F1
#
_entry.id   AF-A0A396I4U4-F1
#
_cell.length_a   1.000
_cell.length_b   1.000
_cell.length_c   1.000
_cell.angle_alpha   90.00
_cell.angle_beta   90.00
_cell.angle_gamma   90.00
#
_symmetry.space_group_name_H-M   'P 1'
#
loop_
_entity.id
_entity.type
_entity.pdbx_description
1 polymer ?
#
loop_
_entity_poly.entity_id
_entity_poly.type
_entity_poly.pdbx_seq_one_letter_code
_entity_poly.pdbx_strand_id
1 'polypeptide(L)'
;MAEMKTLEKIKHKNVVPLLGYCKVGEERLPVYEYMEYESLEEMIHRRIKTFERRILTCKERKKIARGATKGLYFLHHIIASLTSYTKT
;
A
#
# COMPACT_ATOMS: atom_id res chain seq x y z
N MET A 1 -4.16 -13.45 15.35
CA MET A 1 -3.21 -12.40 15.80
C MET A 1 -2.06 -12.16 14.81
N ALA A 2 -1.64 -13.16 14.02
CA ALA A 2 -0.41 -13.07 13.22
C ALA A 2 -0.45 -11.99 12.12
N GLU A 3 -1.54 -11.87 11.36
CA GLU A 3 -1.60 -10.97 10.18
C GLU A 3 -1.41 -9.49 10.54
N MET A 4 -2.15 -8.97 11.53
CA MET A 4 -2.04 -7.56 11.96
C MET A 4 -0.65 -7.22 12.52
N LYS A 5 -0.08 -8.10 13.36
CA LYS A 5 1.29 -7.92 13.89
C LYS A 5 2.37 -7.99 12.81
N THR A 6 2.12 -8.72 11.73
CA THR A 6 3.02 -8.76 10.58
C THR A 6 2.92 -7.47 9.78
N LEU A 7 1.71 -6.98 9.52
CA LEU A 7 1.48 -5.73 8.76
C LEU A 7 2.07 -4.50 9.47
N GLU A 8 2.04 -4.42 10.79
CA GLU A 8 2.69 -3.36 11.58
C GLU A 8 4.22 -3.30 11.38
N LYS A 9 4.85 -4.42 11.04
CA LYS A 9 6.32 -4.51 10.83
C LYS A 9 6.73 -4.16 9.40
N ILE A 10 5.79 -4.06 8.47
CA ILE A 10 6.06 -3.75 7.06
C ILE A 10 6.33 -2.24 6.96
N LYS A 11 7.61 -1.89 6.81
CA LYS A 11 8.04 -0.51 6.60
C LYS A 11 8.85 -0.41 5.31
N HIS A 12 8.25 0.18 4.28
CA HIS A 12 8.93 0.44 3.01
C HIS A 12 8.33 1.67 2.33
N LYS A 13 9.16 2.54 1.76
CA LYS A 13 8.75 3.81 1.14
C LYS A 13 7.73 3.72 -0.01
N ASN A 14 7.49 2.52 -0.54
CA ASN A 14 6.53 2.26 -1.61
C ASN A 14 5.40 1.33 -1.16
N VAL A 15 5.18 1.19 0.14
CA VAL A 15 4.06 0.48 0.76
C VAL A 15 3.49 1.41 1.83
N VAL A 16 2.18 1.65 1.80
CA VAL A 16 1.55 2.53 2.80
C VAL A 16 1.67 1.87 4.18
N PRO A 17 2.23 2.54 5.18
CA PRO A 17 2.40 1.95 6.50
C PRO A 17 1.05 1.79 7.21
N LEU A 18 0.85 0.63 7.84
CA LEU A 18 -0.22 0.45 8.82
C LEU A 18 0.22 1.11 10.12
N LEU A 19 -0.54 2.10 10.58
CA LEU A 19 -0.29 2.80 11.85
C LEU A 19 -0.77 1.95 13.04
N GLY A 20 -1.80 1.13 12.83
CA GLY A 20 -2.34 0.20 13.80
C GLY A 20 -3.71 -0.29 13.39
N TYR A 21 -4.52 -0.72 14.35
CA TYR A 21 -5.92 -1.08 14.12
C TYR A 21 -6.77 -0.73 15.33
N CYS A 22 -8.03 -0.37 15.09
CA CYS A 22 -9.04 -0.30 16.13
C CYS A 22 -9.70 -1.68 16.28
N LYS A 23 -9.88 -2.14 17.52
CA LYS A 23 -10.64 -3.35 17.82
C LYS A 23 -12.02 -2.96 18.36
N VAL A 24 -13.08 -3.34 17.64
CA VAL A 24 -14.47 -3.11 18.05
C VAL A 24 -15.18 -4.46 18.08
N GLY A 25 -15.40 -5.00 19.27
CA GLY A 25 -15.86 -6.39 19.43
C GLY A 25 -14.86 -7.37 18.80
N GLU A 26 -15.33 -8.16 17.83
CA GLU A 26 -14.49 -9.07 17.03
C GLU A 26 -13.93 -8.44 15.76
N GLU A 27 -14.39 -7.24 15.39
CA GLU A 27 -13.90 -6.54 14.21
C GLU A 27 -12.55 -5.86 14.47
N ARG A 28 -11.73 -5.79 13.41
CA ARG A 28 -10.47 -5.07 13.40
C ARG A 28 -10.43 -4.13 12.21
N LEU A 29 -10.46 -2.83 12.49
CA LEU A 29 -10.44 -1.78 11.50
C LEU A 29 -9.01 -1.25 11.36
N PRO A 30 -8.34 -1.44 10.21
CA PRO A 30 -6.97 -0.98 10.03
C PRO A 30 -6.91 0.55 9.94
N VAL A 31 -5.87 1.14 10.53
CA VAL A 31 -5.60 2.57 10.49
C VAL A 31 -4.33 2.78 9.68
N TYR A 32 -4.43 3.49 8.56
CA TYR A 32 -3.32 3.80 7.66
C TYR A 32 -2.96 5.28 7.70
N GLU A 33 -1.77 5.61 7.20
CA GLU A 33 -1.42 6.98 6.86
C GLU A 33 -2.36 7.52 5.76
N TYR A 34 -2.77 8.78 5.89
CA TYR A 34 -3.69 9.40 4.94
C TYR A 34 -3.03 9.63 3.58
N MET A 35 -3.72 9.25 2.51
CA MET A 35 -3.25 9.39 1.13
C MET A 35 -3.99 10.56 0.48
N GLU A 36 -3.32 11.72 0.40
CA GLU A 36 -3.91 12.98 -0.09
C GLU A 36 -4.49 12.90 -1.51
N TYR A 37 -3.86 12.11 -2.40
CA TYR A 37 -4.18 12.07 -3.83
C TYR A 37 -5.10 10.92 -4.25
N GLU A 38 -5.93 10.42 -3.32
CA GLU A 38 -6.80 9.26 -3.53
C GLU A 38 -6.03 8.04 -4.10
N SER A 39 -6.74 7.14 -4.78
CA SER A 39 -6.13 5.98 -5.41
C SER A 39 -5.52 6.33 -6.77
N LEU A 40 -4.46 5.61 -7.14
CA LEU A 40 -3.89 5.73 -8.48
C LEU A 40 -4.90 5.35 -9.58
N GLU A 41 -5.83 4.45 -9.29
CA GLU A 41 -6.91 4.11 -10.21
C GLU A 41 -7.78 5.33 -10.49
N GLU A 42 -8.16 6.09 -9.46
CA GLU A 42 -8.94 7.32 -9.61
C GLU A 42 -8.16 8.37 -10.41
N MET A 43 -6.87 8.54 -10.10
CA MET A 43 -5.97 9.45 -10.84
C MET A 43 -5.80 9.08 -12.32
N ILE A 44 -5.86 7.80 -12.68
CA ILE A 44 -5.65 7.32 -14.06
C ILE A 44 -6.98 7.18 -14.82
N HIS A 45 -8.04 6.71 -14.18
CA HIS A 45 -9.24 6.20 -14.83
C HIS A 45 -10.53 7.00 -14.56
N ARG A 46 -10.59 8.00 -13.65
CA ARG A 46 -11.90 8.61 -13.29
C ARG A 46 -12.00 10.15 -13.21
N ARG A 47 -13.00 10.60 -13.99
CA ARG A 47 -14.17 11.48 -13.74
C ARG A 47 -14.23 12.44 -12.53
N ILE A 48 -13.17 13.15 -12.18
CA ILE A 48 -13.36 14.38 -11.39
C ILE A 48 -13.94 15.49 -12.30
N LYS A 49 -15.13 15.98 -11.95
CA LYS A 49 -15.88 17.06 -12.63
C LYS A 49 -15.34 18.47 -12.33
N THR A 50 -14.34 18.58 -11.46
CA THR A 50 -13.72 19.87 -11.08
C THR A 50 -12.44 20.13 -11.87
N PHE A 51 -12.14 21.41 -12.03
CA PHE A 51 -11.62 22.00 -13.27
C PHE A 51 -10.12 21.85 -13.56
N GLU A 52 -9.36 21.01 -12.86
CA GLU A 52 -7.91 20.92 -13.07
C GLU A 52 -7.42 19.47 -13.22
N ARG A 53 -7.57 18.96 -14.45
CA ARG A 53 -6.99 17.68 -14.88
C ARG A 53 -5.46 17.78 -14.92
N ARG A 54 -4.77 17.33 -13.88
CA ARG A 54 -3.36 16.99 -14.01
C ARG A 54 -3.22 15.63 -14.68
N ILE A 55 -2.98 15.63 -15.98
CA ILE A 55 -2.63 14.41 -16.72
C ILE A 55 -1.23 13.98 -16.30
N LEU A 56 -1.10 12.75 -15.79
CA LEU A 56 0.22 12.18 -15.51
C LEU A 56 1.05 12.13 -16.80
N THR A 57 2.25 12.66 -16.77
CA THR A 57 3.22 12.51 -17.85
C THR A 57 3.72 11.07 -17.92
N CYS A 58 4.30 10.69 -19.07
CA CYS A 58 4.95 9.39 -19.21
C CYS A 58 6.08 9.18 -18.17
N LYS A 59 6.81 10.25 -17.85
CA LYS A 59 7.87 10.23 -16.83
C LYS A 59 7.31 9.91 -15.44
N GLU A 60 6.19 10.51 -15.06
CA GLU A 60 5.51 10.22 -13.78
C GLU A 60 4.97 8.80 -13.74
N ARG A 61 4.31 8.34 -14.81
CA ARG A 61 3.85 6.94 -14.91
C ARG A 61 4.99 5.93 -14.73
N LYS A 62 6.14 6.16 -15.38
CA LYS A 62 7.34 5.33 -15.20
C LYS A 62 7.87 5.36 -13.76
N LYS A 63 7.84 6.53 -13.10
CA LYS A 63 8.24 6.67 -11.69
C LYS A 63 7.31 5.87 -10.76
N ILE A 64 6.01 5.95 -10.99
CA ILE A 64 4.97 5.22 -10.24
C ILE A 64 5.14 3.72 -10.42
N ALA A 65 5.24 3.24 -11.66
CA ALA A 65 5.46 1.82 -11.97
C ALA A 65 6.72 1.28 -11.27
N ARG A 66 7.83 2.00 -11.34
CA ARG A 66 9.07 1.63 -10.65
C ARG A 66 8.91 1.59 -9.12
N GLY A 67 8.10 2.49 -8.55
CA GLY A 67 7.74 2.47 -7.13
C GLY A 67 6.94 1.22 -6.76
N ALA A 68 5.91 0.91 -7.54
CA ALA A 68 5.09 -0.28 -7.36
C ALA A 68 5.92 -1.57 -7.44
N THR A 69 6.82 -1.69 -8.42
CA THR A 69 7.73 -2.84 -8.52
C THR A 69 8.61 -3.00 -7.28
N LYS A 70 9.13 -1.89 -6.72
CA LYS A 70 9.94 -1.95 -5.48
C LYS A 70 9.12 -2.40 -4.28
N GLY A 71 7.90 -1.88 -4.14
CA GLY A 71 6.98 -2.30 -3.08
C GLY A 71 6.63 -3.79 -3.19
N LEU A 72 6.28 -4.26 -4.39
CA LEU A 72 5.97 -5.67 -4.64
C LEU A 72 7.17 -6.59 -4.39
N TYR A 73 8.37 -6.20 -4.83
CA TYR A 73 9.59 -6.96 -4.58
C TYR A 73 9.86 -7.11 -3.07
N PHE A 74 9.70 -6.02 -2.31
CA PHE A 74 9.84 -6.05 -0.86
C PHE A 74 8.81 -6.96 -0.20
N LEU A 75 7.53 -6.84 -0.58
CA LEU A 75 6.45 -7.68 -0.05
C LEU A 75 6.69 -9.15 -0.36
N HIS A 76 7.11 -9.48 -1.58
CA HIS A 76 7.45 -10.84 -1.98
C HIS A 76 8.57 -11.41 -1.09
N HIS A 77 9.62 -10.63 -0.80
CA HIS A 77 10.71 -11.09 0.06
C HIS A 77 10.26 -11.29 1.53
N ILE A 78 9.38 -10.43 2.05
CA ILE A 78 8.77 -10.62 3.37
C ILE A 78 7.95 -11.91 3.40
N ILE A 79 7.07 -12.12 2.42
CA ILE A 79 6.22 -13.32 2.39
C ILE A 79 7.06 -14.58 2.24
N ALA A 80 8.07 -14.56 1.35
CA ALA A 80 8.98 -15.68 1.14
C ALA A 80 9.78 -16.03 2.40
N SER A 81 10.22 -15.04 3.16
CA SER A 81 10.89 -15.28 4.45
C SER A 81 9.94 -15.84 5.51
N LEU A 82 8.68 -15.38 5.56
CA LEU A 82 7.67 -15.91 6.49
C LEU A 82 7.28 -17.37 6.20
N THR A 83 7.20 -17.78 4.93
CA THR A 83 6.94 -19.19 4.57
C THR A 83 8.07 -20.15 4.98
N SER A 84 9.29 -19.65 5.15
CA SER A 84 10.42 -20.43 5.66
C SER A 84 10.33 -20.70 7.17
N TYR A 85 9.67 -19.81 7.92
CA TYR A 85 9.49 -19.95 9.38
C TYR A 85 8.30 -20.81 9.78
N THR A 86 7.37 -21.12 8.87
CA THR A 86 6.23 -22.01 9.14
C THR A 86 6.50 -23.48 8.78
N LYS A 87 7.74 -23.83 8.42
CA LYS A 87 8.13 -25.20 8.03
C LYS A 87 9.02 -25.92 9.06
N THR A 88 9.08 -25.40 10.29
CA THR A 88 9.67 -26.02 11.48
C THR A 88 8.62 -26.13 12.56
#